data_AF-A0A0R3SGK0-F1
#
_entry.id   AF-A0A0R3SGK0-F1
#
_cell.length_a   1.000
_cell.length_b   1.000
_cell.length_c   1.000
_cell.angle_alpha   90.00
_cell.angle_beta   90.00
_cell.angle_gamma   90.00
#
_symmetry.space_group_name_H-M   'P 1'
#
loop_
_entity.id
_entity.type
_entity.pdbx_description
1 polymer ?
#
loop_
_entity_poly.entity_id
_entity_poly.type
_entity_poly.pdbx_seq_one_letter_code
_entity_poly.pdbx_strand_id
1 'polypeptide(L)'
;LSIQDMVDSLYTESIENTSKCEKCEGDDDGAYSRNVTITFQKTPPCLLLNVKIFYYDAMNGYTEKNMSKFDVSETITLKHKDGTERRYNLFGIVFHQGVLAIIGHYIWACKMDEQWTIFDDENVRTTSFDEITSIKNLSPYILVYTVVKQ
;
A
#
# COMPACT_ATOMS: atom_id res chain seq x y z
N LEU A 1 -7.82 0.39 -10.18
CA LEU A 1 -6.60 0.12 -9.41
C LEU A 1 -6.99 -0.65 -8.16
N SER A 2 -6.40 -1.82 -7.95
CA SER A 2 -6.55 -2.65 -6.76
C SER A 2 -5.29 -2.59 -5.89
N ILE A 3 -5.39 -3.05 -4.65
CA ILE A 3 -4.22 -3.27 -3.80
C ILE A 3 -3.27 -4.32 -4.41
N GLN A 4 -3.78 -5.33 -5.14
CA GLN A 4 -2.94 -6.29 -5.85
C GLN A 4 -2.14 -5.60 -6.95
N ASP A 5 -2.74 -4.68 -7.72
CA ASP A 5 -2.02 -3.90 -8.74
C ASP A 5 -0.86 -3.10 -8.11
N MET A 6 -1.08 -2.55 -6.90
CA MET A 6 -0.04 -1.83 -6.16
C MET A 6 1.06 -2.77 -5.66
N VAL A 7 0.72 -3.98 -5.19
CA VAL A 7 1.70 -5.01 -4.81
C VAL A 7 2.51 -5.45 -6.01
N ASP A 8 1.86 -5.67 -7.16
CA ASP A 8 2.53 -6.04 -8.40
C ASP A 8 3.44 -4.93 -8.93
N SER A 9 3.13 -3.66 -8.65
CA SER A 9 4.02 -2.54 -8.99
C SER A 9 5.33 -2.53 -8.20
N LEU A 10 5.41 -3.23 -7.05
CA LEU A 10 6.64 -3.29 -6.24
C LEU A 10 7.78 -4.06 -6.90
N TYR A 11 7.52 -4.81 -7.98
CA TYR A 11 8.54 -5.64 -8.64
C TYR A 11 9.38 -4.86 -9.66
N THR A 12 8.97 -3.64 -10.01
CA THR A 12 9.65 -2.82 -11.01
C THR A 12 9.65 -1.37 -10.59
N GLU A 13 10.78 -0.69 -10.73
CA GLU A 13 10.89 0.75 -10.52
C GLU A 13 11.61 1.41 -11.71
N SER A 14 11.05 2.50 -12.23
CA SER A 14 11.73 3.37 -13.19
C SER A 14 12.24 4.60 -12.46
N ILE A 15 13.57 4.77 -12.44
CA ILE A 15 14.23 5.87 -11.77
C ILE A 15 14.78 6.82 -12.83
N GLU A 16 14.25 8.04 -12.85
CA GLU A 16 14.70 9.12 -13.74
C GLU A 16 15.87 9.91 -13.12
N ASN A 17 16.59 10.68 -13.94
CA ASN A 17 17.67 11.57 -13.50
C ASN A 17 18.76 10.89 -12.66
N THR A 18 19.11 9.66 -13.05
CA THR A 18 20.17 8.88 -12.42
C THR A 18 21.54 9.26 -12.96
N SER A 19 22.58 8.91 -12.21
CA SER A 19 23.95 9.02 -12.71
C SER A 19 24.18 8.10 -13.91
N LYS A 20 25.12 8.46 -14.78
CA LYS A 20 25.62 7.58 -15.84
C LYS A 20 26.07 6.25 -15.24
N CYS A 21 25.73 5.15 -15.92
CA CYS A 21 26.24 3.83 -15.57
C CYS A 21 27.74 3.74 -15.90
N GLU A 22 28.56 3.33 -14.94
CA GLU A 22 30.02 3.22 -15.10
C GLU A 22 30.46 2.24 -16.22
N LYS A 23 29.56 1.36 -16.66
CA LYS A 23 29.81 0.37 -17.72
C LYS A 23 29.21 0.75 -19.07
N CYS A 24 28.32 1.74 -19.11
CA CYS A 24 27.69 2.17 -20.36
C CYS A 24 28.63 3.13 -21.09
N GLU A 25 28.88 2.85 -22.37
CA GLU A 25 29.65 3.72 -23.26
C GLU A 25 28.83 4.96 -23.69
N GLY A 26 29.49 6.06 -24.04
CA GLY A 26 28.89 7.32 -24.55
C GLY A 26 29.16 8.54 -23.66
N ASP A 27 29.78 9.59 -24.20
CA ASP A 27 30.27 10.79 -23.46
C ASP A 27 29.22 11.91 -23.37
N ASP A 28 27.97 11.52 -23.18
CA ASP A 28 26.85 12.44 -23.28
C ASP A 28 26.52 12.96 -21.86
N ASP A 29 26.50 14.28 -21.65
CA ASP A 29 26.12 14.93 -20.38
C ASP A 29 24.60 14.86 -20.09
N GLY A 30 23.93 13.82 -20.57
CA GLY A 30 22.47 13.65 -20.54
C GLY A 30 21.93 13.17 -19.20
N ALA A 31 20.62 13.33 -19.01
CA ALA A 31 19.89 12.68 -17.92
C ALA A 31 19.67 11.19 -18.27
N TYR A 32 20.04 10.29 -17.36
CA TYR A 32 19.89 8.84 -17.53
C TYR A 32 18.72 8.30 -16.73
N SER A 33 18.06 7.27 -17.22
CA SER A 33 17.06 6.51 -16.47
C SER A 33 17.52 5.07 -16.20
N ARG A 34 16.98 4.46 -15.15
CA ARG A 34 17.25 3.06 -14.77
C ARG A 34 15.94 2.33 -14.52
N ASN A 35 15.81 1.17 -15.14
CA ASN A 35 14.78 0.21 -14.81
C ASN A 35 15.35 -0.81 -13.81
N VAL A 36 14.75 -0.90 -12.64
CA VAL A 36 15.16 -1.79 -11.55
C VAL A 36 14.11 -2.89 -11.40
N THR A 37 14.56 -4.15 -11.45
CA THR A 37 13.72 -5.30 -11.06
C THR A 37 13.98 -5.64 -9.60
N ILE A 38 12.91 -5.69 -8.82
CA ILE A 38 12.94 -6.04 -7.40
C ILE A 38 12.48 -7.50 -7.24
N THR A 39 13.18 -8.26 -6.40
CA THR A 39 12.82 -9.67 -6.11
C THR A 39 12.79 -9.93 -4.61
N PHE A 40 11.72 -10.55 -4.13
CA PHE A 40 11.59 -10.96 -2.73
C PHE A 40 12.23 -12.33 -2.51
N GLN A 41 13.30 -12.37 -1.70
CA GLN A 41 14.02 -13.61 -1.33
C GLN A 41 13.35 -14.42 -0.23
N LYS A 42 12.48 -13.77 0.54
CA LYS A 42 11.67 -14.34 1.60
C LYS A 42 10.41 -13.49 1.69
N THR A 43 9.33 -14.12 2.11
CA THR A 43 8.06 -13.45 2.34
C THR A 43 7.71 -13.54 3.84
N PRO A 44 7.30 -12.43 4.48
CA PRO A 44 7.12 -12.40 5.93
C PRO A 44 5.81 -13.11 6.34
N PRO A 45 5.68 -13.61 7.57
CA PRO A 45 4.41 -14.16 8.07
C PRO A 45 3.31 -13.09 8.21
N CYS A 46 3.71 -11.85 8.43
CA CYS A 46 2.86 -10.66 8.48
C CYS A 46 3.43 -9.62 7.50
N LEU A 47 2.62 -9.21 6.54
CA LEU A 47 2.94 -8.24 5.51
C LEU A 47 2.20 -6.92 5.83
N LEU A 48 2.95 -5.89 6.21
CA LEU A 48 2.43 -4.53 6.32
C LEU A 48 2.62 -3.79 5.00
N LEU A 49 1.53 -3.31 4.42
CA LEU A 49 1.54 -2.46 3.24
C LEU A 49 1.15 -1.04 3.63
N ASN A 50 2.08 -0.09 3.45
CA ASN A 50 1.77 1.33 3.62
C ASN A 50 1.43 1.95 2.27
N VAL A 51 0.18 2.39 2.12
CA VAL A 51 -0.29 3.07 0.91
C VAL A 51 0.09 4.53 1.01
N LYS A 52 0.90 5.00 0.05
CA LYS A 52 1.36 6.39 -0.01
C LYS A 52 0.23 7.30 -0.48
N ILE A 53 -0.68 7.62 0.44
CA ILE A 53 -1.81 8.51 0.19
C ILE A 53 -1.47 9.99 0.43
N PHE A 54 -0.29 10.33 0.96
CA PHE A 54 0.15 11.70 1.16
C PHE A 54 1.29 12.03 0.22
N TYR A 55 1.23 13.19 -0.45
CA TYR A 55 2.29 13.66 -1.33
C TYR A 55 2.46 15.17 -1.18
N TYR A 56 3.69 15.65 -1.41
CA TYR A 56 3.98 17.07 -1.41
C TYR A 56 3.71 17.63 -2.80
N ASP A 57 2.81 18.60 -2.89
CA ASP A 57 2.61 19.39 -4.10
C ASP A 57 3.64 20.54 -4.11
N ALA A 58 4.68 20.37 -4.92
CA ALA A 58 5.73 21.37 -5.06
C ALA A 58 5.27 22.66 -5.76
N MET A 59 4.21 22.61 -6.57
CA MET A 59 3.68 23.80 -7.26
C MET A 59 2.97 24.72 -6.28
N ASN A 60 2.16 24.13 -5.40
CA ASN A 60 1.35 24.88 -4.44
C ASN A 60 1.99 25.01 -3.05
N GLY A 61 3.07 24.27 -2.78
CA GLY A 61 3.88 24.40 -1.57
C GLY A 61 3.27 23.76 -0.32
N TYR A 62 2.36 22.79 -0.47
CA TYR A 62 1.73 22.11 0.66
C TYR A 62 1.55 20.60 0.43
N THR A 63 1.31 19.86 1.51
CA THR A 63 1.07 18.41 1.43
C THR A 63 -0.41 18.14 1.16
N GLU A 64 -0.68 17.30 0.17
CA GLU A 64 -2.01 16.85 -0.22
C GLU A 64 -2.25 15.40 0.16
N LYS A 65 -3.54 15.07 0.35
CA LYS A 65 -3.99 13.70 0.54
C LYS A 65 -4.68 13.24 -0.74
N ASN A 66 -4.19 12.15 -1.32
CA ASN A 66 -4.82 11.44 -2.41
C ASN A 66 -6.09 10.72 -1.89
N MET A 67 -7.25 11.22 -2.33
CA MET A 67 -8.56 10.66 -1.98
C MET A 67 -9.07 9.62 -3.00
N SER A 68 -8.25 9.25 -3.97
CA SER A 68 -8.62 8.26 -4.99
C SER A 68 -8.95 6.93 -4.34
N LYS A 69 -10.08 6.35 -4.72
CA LYS A 69 -10.48 5.02 -4.28
C LYS A 69 -9.69 3.95 -5.04
N PHE A 70 -9.39 2.86 -4.35
CA PHE A 70 -8.86 1.64 -4.93
C PHE A 70 -9.54 0.45 -4.28
N ASP A 71 -9.54 -0.67 -4.98
CA ASP A 71 -10.13 -1.90 -4.48
C ASP A 71 -9.21 -2.55 -3.43
N VAL A 72 -9.75 -2.78 -2.23
CA VAL A 72 -9.05 -3.53 -1.18
C VAL A 72 -9.55 -4.96 -1.24
N SER A 73 -8.68 -5.88 -1.62
CA SER A 73 -9.03 -7.29 -1.70
C SER A 73 -8.74 -8.00 -0.38
N GLU A 74 -9.66 -8.84 0.11
CA GLU A 74 -9.43 -9.66 1.33
C GLU A 74 -8.28 -10.67 1.17
N THR A 75 -7.86 -10.95 -0.06
CA THR A 75 -6.70 -11.79 -0.35
C THR A 75 -5.80 -11.10 -1.37
N ILE A 76 -4.48 -11.21 -1.15
CA ILE A 76 -3.45 -10.85 -2.12
C ILE A 76 -2.42 -11.98 -2.28
N THR A 77 -1.64 -11.92 -3.35
CA THR A 77 -0.46 -12.77 -3.55
C THR A 77 0.82 -11.94 -3.65
N LEU A 78 1.91 -12.48 -3.10
CA LEU A 78 3.26 -11.95 -3.23
C LEU A 78 4.13 -13.00 -3.92
N LYS A 79 4.65 -12.67 -5.11
CA LYS A 79 5.58 -13.48 -5.88
C LYS A 79 6.97 -13.51 -5.23
N HIS A 80 7.54 -14.69 -5.17
CA HIS A 80 8.88 -14.98 -4.70
C HIS A 80 9.87 -15.01 -5.88
N LYS A 81 11.18 -14.98 -5.59
CA LYS A 81 12.23 -15.02 -6.62
C LYS A 81 12.11 -16.21 -7.58
N ASP A 82 11.70 -17.38 -7.06
CA ASP A 82 11.57 -18.62 -7.84
C ASP A 82 10.26 -18.71 -8.64
N GLY A 83 9.46 -17.64 -8.65
CA GLY A 83 8.17 -17.58 -9.33
C GLY A 83 7.01 -18.20 -8.54
N THR A 84 7.27 -18.78 -7.36
CA THR A 84 6.19 -19.24 -6.48
C THR A 84 5.45 -18.04 -5.87
N GLU A 85 4.18 -18.23 -5.53
CA GLU A 85 3.35 -17.19 -4.93
C GLU A 85 3.00 -17.55 -3.49
N ARG A 86 3.12 -16.57 -2.59
CA ARG A 86 2.57 -16.68 -1.25
C ARG A 86 1.26 -15.91 -1.16
N ARG A 87 0.21 -16.61 -0.73
CA ARG A 87 -1.12 -16.05 -0.48
C ARG A 87 -1.20 -15.47 0.93
N TYR A 88 -1.84 -14.31 1.04
CA TYR A 88 -2.13 -13.66 2.31
C TYR A 88 -3.61 -13.30 2.40
N ASN A 89 -4.15 -13.37 3.63
CA ASN A 89 -5.48 -12.86 3.95
C ASN A 89 -5.35 -11.55 4.72
N LEU A 90 -6.23 -10.61 4.41
CA LEU A 90 -6.35 -9.35 5.12
C LEU A 90 -6.72 -9.62 6.57
N PHE A 91 -5.89 -9.11 7.48
CA PHE A 91 -6.12 -9.17 8.92
C PHE A 91 -6.76 -7.88 9.43
N GLY A 92 -6.32 -6.73 8.93
CA GLY A 92 -6.89 -5.45 9.31
C GLY A 92 -6.34 -4.27 8.51
N ILE A 93 -6.97 -3.12 8.72
CA ILE A 93 -6.71 -1.87 8.00
C ILE A 93 -6.69 -0.73 9.02
N VAL A 94 -5.61 0.06 9.02
CA VAL A 94 -5.60 1.40 9.58
C VAL A 94 -6.08 2.34 8.49
N PHE A 95 -7.10 3.12 8.81
CA PHE A 95 -7.63 4.15 7.95
C PHE A 95 -7.22 5.54 8.45
N HIS A 96 -7.05 6.47 7.52
CA HIS A 96 -7.03 7.89 7.82
C HIS A 96 -8.35 8.52 7.39
N GLN A 97 -9.11 9.03 8.36
CA GLN A 97 -10.34 9.77 8.16
C GLN A 97 -10.07 11.26 7.92
N GLY A 98 -10.77 11.86 6.96
CA GLY A 98 -10.66 13.28 6.62
C GLY A 98 -10.02 13.51 5.25
N VAL A 99 -10.25 14.69 4.69
CA VAL A 99 -9.81 15.04 3.31
C VAL A 99 -8.42 15.65 3.30
N LEU A 100 -8.00 16.29 4.39
CA LEU A 100 -6.73 17.00 4.46
C LEU A 100 -5.59 16.07 4.89
N ALA A 101 -4.37 16.41 4.49
CA ALA A 101 -3.17 15.69 4.93
C ALA A 101 -2.69 16.12 6.32
N ILE A 102 -2.97 17.37 6.71
CA ILE A 102 -2.45 17.99 7.94
C ILE A 102 -3.29 17.71 9.18
N ILE A 103 -4.53 17.24 9.00
CA ILE A 103 -5.48 16.94 10.06
C ILE A 103 -6.34 15.77 9.65
N GLY A 104 -6.61 14.89 10.60
CA GLY A 104 -7.45 13.73 10.41
C GLY A 104 -7.59 12.93 11.69
N HIS A 105 -8.20 11.76 11.55
CA HIS A 105 -8.40 10.81 12.63
C HIS A 105 -8.05 9.41 12.15
N TYR A 106 -7.45 8.59 13.03
CA TYR A 106 -7.04 7.24 12.67
C TYR A 106 -7.99 6.22 13.29
N ILE A 107 -8.54 5.36 12.43
CA ILE A 107 -9.48 4.32 12.82
C ILE A 107 -8.89 2.98 12.42
N TRP A 108 -8.99 1.99 13.30
CA TRP A 108 -8.54 0.63 13.02
C TRP A 108 -9.73 -0.29 12.77
N ALA A 109 -9.68 -1.13 11.74
CA ALA A 109 -10.61 -2.24 11.58
C ALA A 109 -9.84 -3.54 11.42
N CYS A 110 -10.27 -4.61 12.07
CA CYS A 110 -9.66 -5.92 11.89
C CYS A 110 -10.67 -7.05 12.01
N LYS A 111 -10.25 -8.21 11.49
CA LYS A 111 -10.98 -9.47 11.61
C LYS A 111 -10.55 -10.20 12.88
N MET A 112 -11.48 -10.42 13.80
CA MET A 112 -11.32 -11.22 15.02
C MET A 112 -12.33 -12.36 14.97
N ASP A 113 -11.89 -13.61 15.08
CA ASP A 113 -12.76 -14.80 15.04
C ASP A 113 -13.76 -14.79 13.86
N GLU A 114 -13.25 -14.49 12.66
CA GLU A 114 -14.02 -14.32 11.41
C GLU A 114 -15.01 -13.14 11.38
N GLN A 115 -15.07 -12.33 12.43
CA GLN A 115 -15.93 -11.16 12.53
C GLN A 115 -15.12 -9.86 12.39
N TRP A 116 -15.56 -8.97 11.49
CA TRP A 116 -14.99 -7.63 11.40
C TRP A 116 -15.45 -6.74 12.55
N THR A 117 -14.49 -6.05 13.16
CA THR A 117 -14.69 -5.07 14.23
C THR A 117 -13.93 -3.80 13.89
N ILE A 118 -14.58 -2.65 14.07
CA ILE A 118 -13.98 -1.32 13.91
C ILE A 118 -13.77 -0.68 15.30
N PHE A 119 -12.63 -0.05 15.46
CA PHE A 119 -12.12 0.58 16.67
C PHE A 119 -11.88 2.06 16.37
N ASP A 120 -12.78 2.90 16.86
CA ASP A 120 -12.75 4.36 16.74
C ASP A 120 -12.69 4.94 18.15
N ASP A 121 -11.46 5.08 18.68
CA ASP A 121 -11.17 5.41 20.08
C ASP A 121 -11.95 4.52 21.07
N GLU A 122 -12.82 5.08 21.90
CA GLU A 122 -13.69 4.33 22.81
C GLU A 122 -14.86 3.62 22.12
N ASN A 123 -15.16 3.96 20.88
CA ASN A 123 -16.28 3.42 20.12
C ASN A 123 -15.87 2.17 19.36
N VAL A 124 -16.12 1.01 19.98
CA VAL A 124 -15.85 -0.30 19.39
C VAL A 124 -17.17 -0.94 18.95
N ARG A 125 -17.25 -1.37 17.69
CA ARG A 125 -18.45 -2.03 17.17
C ARG A 125 -18.13 -3.08 16.13
N THR A 126 -19.01 -4.06 16.05
CA THR A 126 -19.05 -5.05 14.98
C THR A 126 -19.44 -4.40 13.65
N THR A 127 -18.91 -4.90 12.55
CA THR A 127 -19.14 -4.38 11.19
C THR A 127 -18.92 -5.46 10.13
N SER A 128 -18.99 -5.11 8.85
CA SER A 128 -18.62 -5.98 7.72
C SER A 128 -17.54 -5.32 6.86
N PHE A 129 -16.86 -6.13 6.04
CA PHE A 129 -15.86 -5.63 5.10
C PHE A 129 -16.44 -4.60 4.11
N ASP A 130 -17.64 -4.87 3.60
CA ASP A 130 -18.34 -3.96 2.67
C ASP A 130 -18.73 -2.64 3.35
N GLU A 131 -19.12 -2.69 4.62
CA GLU A 131 -19.47 -1.49 5.37
C GLU A 131 -18.23 -0.60 5.57
N ILE A 132 -17.12 -1.15 6.07
CA ILE A 132 -15.90 -0.38 6.36
C ILE A 132 -15.29 0.25 5.10
N THR A 133 -15.32 -0.46 3.97
CA THR A 133 -14.78 0.04 2.69
C THR A 133 -15.70 1.07 2.02
N SER A 134 -16.96 1.15 2.45
CA SER A 134 -17.94 2.12 1.94
C SER A 134 -18.00 3.43 2.73
N ILE A 135 -17.32 3.53 3.89
CA ILE A 135 -17.33 4.73 4.73
C ILE A 135 -16.74 5.92 3.97
N LYS A 136 -17.48 7.04 3.94
CA LYS A 136 -17.03 8.27 3.28
C LYS A 136 -15.83 8.88 4.01
N ASN A 137 -14.91 9.46 3.24
CA ASN A 137 -13.71 10.15 3.73
C ASN A 137 -12.76 9.25 4.55
N LEU A 138 -12.91 7.94 4.46
CA LEU A 138 -12.08 6.96 5.13
C LEU A 138 -11.16 6.32 4.10
N SER A 139 -9.86 6.63 4.17
CA SER A 139 -8.86 6.14 3.21
C SER A 139 -8.02 5.03 3.84
N PRO A 140 -7.93 3.83 3.25
CA PRO A 140 -7.00 2.81 3.73
C PRO A 140 -5.56 3.34 3.65
N TYR A 141 -4.83 3.24 4.76
CA TYR A 141 -3.47 3.80 4.86
C TYR A 141 -2.44 2.71 5.16
N ILE A 142 -2.72 1.85 6.13
CA ILE A 142 -1.87 0.68 6.45
C ILE A 142 -2.74 -0.56 6.37
N LEU A 143 -2.39 -1.49 5.50
CA LEU A 143 -3.06 -2.79 5.41
C LEU A 143 -2.15 -3.85 6.01
N VAL A 144 -2.73 -4.68 6.88
CA VAL A 144 -2.04 -5.79 7.53
C VAL A 144 -2.57 -7.08 6.94
N TYR A 145 -1.69 -7.83 6.30
CA TYR A 145 -1.97 -9.11 5.67
C TYR A 145 -1.20 -10.21 6.38
N THR A 146 -1.83 -11.34 6.67
CA THR A 146 -1.19 -12.50 7.30
C THR A 146 -1.24 -13.70 6.38
N VAL A 147 -0.20 -14.54 6.42
CA VAL A 147 -0.16 -15.77 5.62
C VAL A 147 -1.37 -16.65 5.95
N VAL A 148 -1.99 -17.21 4.92
CA VAL A 148 -3.09 -18.16 5.08
C VAL A 148 -2.55 -19.37 5.86
N LYS A 149 -3.10 -19.61 7.05
CA LYS A 149 -2.80 -20.84 7.80
C LYS A 149 -3.38 -22.01 7.00
N GLN A 150 -2.52 -22.98 6.66
CA GLN A 150 -2.93 -24.25 6.05
C GLN A 150 -3.70 -25.10 7.05
#